data_AF-A0AAD2KLR9-F1
#
_entry.id   AF-A0AAD2KLR9-F1
#
_cell.length_a   1.000
_cell.length_b   1.000
_cell.length_c   1.000
_cell.angle_alpha   90.00
_cell.angle_beta   90.00
_cell.angle_gamma   90.00
#
_symmetry.space_group_name_H-M   'P 1'
#
loop_
_entity.id
_entity.type
_entity.pdbx_description
1 polymer ?
#
loop_
_entity_poly.entity_id
_entity_poly.type
_entity_poly.pdbx_seq_one_letter_code
_entity_poly.pdbx_strand_id
1 'polypeptide(L)'
;MSEPVQVPYKIASNTTTGAACLLVPDRPGRGTPERARLLAGILHWTAADDVIEQVGSPLPDSLVGKIEEEGELLVVAISENGLPASDFVLTFA
;
A
#
# COMPACT_ATOMS: atom_id res chain seq x y z
N MET A 1 -7.04 7.76 -22.05
CA MET A 1 -6.44 7.61 -20.71
C MET A 1 -7.11 6.40 -20.08
N SER A 2 -6.35 5.38 -19.73
CA SER A 2 -6.89 4.20 -19.05
C SER A 2 -7.28 4.59 -17.63
N GLU A 3 -8.41 4.12 -17.14
CA GLU A 3 -8.84 4.35 -15.77
C GLU A 3 -7.82 3.72 -14.79
N PRO A 4 -7.56 4.35 -13.62
CA PRO A 4 -6.64 3.78 -12.65
C PRO A 4 -7.13 2.42 -12.16
N VAL A 5 -6.24 1.43 -12.19
CA VAL A 5 -6.55 0.08 -11.72
C VAL A 5 -6.70 0.10 -10.21
N GLN A 6 -7.86 -0.36 -9.72
CA GLN A 6 -8.11 -0.50 -8.29
C GLN A 6 -7.57 -1.83 -7.77
N VAL A 7 -6.81 -1.72 -6.68
CA VAL A 7 -6.14 -2.84 -6.02
C VAL A 7 -6.87 -3.13 -4.71
N PRO A 8 -7.37 -4.36 -4.49
CA PRO A 8 -7.96 -4.71 -3.22
C PRO A 8 -6.89 -4.74 -2.12
N TYR A 9 -7.29 -4.39 -0.90
CA TYR A 9 -6.37 -4.35 0.25
C TYR A 9 -7.07 -4.81 1.53
N LYS A 10 -6.25 -5.13 2.55
CA LYS A 10 -6.70 -5.32 3.94
C LYS A 10 -5.77 -4.54 4.86
N ILE A 11 -6.22 -4.28 6.09
CA ILE A 11 -5.40 -3.65 7.13
C ILE A 11 -5.12 -4.71 8.19
N ALA A 12 -3.87 -4.77 8.62
CA ALA A 12 -3.44 -5.56 9.75
C ALA A 12 -2.55 -4.74 10.68
N SER A 13 -2.18 -5.32 11.81
CA SER A 13 -1.22 -4.76 12.74
C SER A 13 -0.02 -5.71 12.86
N ASN A 14 1.17 -5.15 12.78
CA ASN A 14 2.39 -5.86 13.12
C ASN A 14 2.36 -6.16 14.62
N THR A 15 2.41 -7.44 14.99
CA THR A 15 2.26 -7.87 16.39
C THR A 15 3.47 -7.53 17.26
N THR A 16 4.63 -7.25 16.66
CA THR A 16 5.86 -6.87 17.38
C THR A 16 5.95 -5.37 17.61
N THR A 17 5.62 -4.56 16.60
CA THR A 17 5.75 -3.09 16.68
C THR A 17 4.43 -2.38 16.96
N GLY A 18 3.29 -3.06 16.81
CA GLY A 18 1.96 -2.44 16.84
C GLY A 18 1.66 -1.56 15.62
N ALA A 19 2.58 -1.48 14.66
CA ALA A 19 2.42 -0.65 13.47
C ALA A 19 1.27 -1.18 12.61
N ALA A 20 0.44 -0.27 12.08
CA ALA A 20 -0.55 -0.65 11.09
C ALA A 20 0.15 -0.96 9.77
N CYS A 21 -0.27 -2.02 9.08
CA CYS A 21 0.24 -2.38 7.77
C CYS A 21 -0.88 -2.61 6.77
N LEU A 22 -0.59 -2.29 5.50
CA LEU A 22 -1.46 -2.63 4.38
C LEU A 22 -1.07 -4.00 3.84
N LEU A 23 -2.04 -4.91 3.77
CA LEU A 23 -1.91 -6.17 3.06
C LEU A 23 -2.43 -5.98 1.64
N VAL A 24 -1.56 -6.14 0.65
CA VAL A 24 -1.91 -6.01 -0.76
C VAL A 24 -1.57 -7.29 -1.50
N PRO A 25 -2.41 -7.80 -2.41
CA PRO A 25 -2.04 -8.96 -3.21
C PRO A 25 -0.74 -8.73 -3.99
N ASP A 26 0.11 -9.74 -3.97
CA ASP A 26 1.32 -9.79 -4.78
C ASP A 26 0.96 -9.70 -6.27
N ARG A 27 1.75 -8.95 -7.02
CA ARG A 27 1.50 -8.68 -8.44
C ARG A 27 2.77 -8.91 -9.26
N PRO A 28 2.94 -10.14 -9.78
CA PRO A 28 4.09 -10.50 -10.59
C PRO A 28 4.29 -9.52 -11.75
N GLY A 29 5.53 -9.06 -11.92
CA GLY A 29 5.92 -8.15 -13.01
C GLY A 29 5.70 -6.65 -12.74
N ARG A 30 5.10 -6.26 -11.62
CA ARG A 30 4.91 -4.84 -11.22
C ARG A 30 5.98 -4.33 -10.26
N GLY A 31 6.82 -5.22 -9.72
CA GLY A 31 7.88 -4.90 -8.76
C GLY A 31 7.35 -4.49 -7.38
N THR A 32 8.27 -4.21 -6.46
CA THR A 32 7.96 -3.62 -5.16
C THR A 32 7.95 -2.10 -5.32
N PRO A 33 6.85 -1.42 -5.00
CA PRO A 33 6.81 0.03 -5.09
C PRO A 33 7.64 0.65 -3.99
N GLU A 34 8.38 1.68 -4.36
CA GLU A 34 9.29 2.41 -3.47
C GLU A 34 8.72 3.76 -3.04
N ARG A 35 7.76 4.29 -3.81
CA ARG A 35 7.19 5.62 -3.62
C ARG A 35 5.68 5.60 -3.78
N ALA A 36 5.00 6.32 -2.89
CA ALA A 36 3.57 6.49 -2.92
C ALA A 36 3.17 7.95 -2.67
N ARG A 37 1.94 8.29 -3.08
CA ARG A 37 1.29 9.57 -2.80
C ARG A 37 -0.07 9.32 -2.20
N LEU A 38 -0.37 10.02 -1.12
CA LEU A 38 -1.69 10.05 -0.52
C LEU A 38 -2.44 11.29 -1.03
N LEU A 39 -3.52 11.09 -1.78
CA LEU A 39 -4.32 12.17 -2.35
C LEU A 39 -5.76 11.98 -1.91
N ALA A 40 -6.28 12.92 -1.11
CA ALA A 40 -7.66 12.88 -0.59
C ALA A 40 -8.03 11.53 0.07
N GLY A 41 -7.13 10.95 0.87
CA GLY A 41 -7.34 9.66 1.54
C GLY A 41 -7.20 8.44 0.64
N ILE A 42 -6.77 8.63 -0.61
CA ILE A 42 -6.56 7.57 -1.59
C ILE A 42 -5.06 7.33 -1.78
N LEU A 43 -4.63 6.09 -1.58
CA LEU A 43 -3.25 5.69 -1.79
C LEU A 43 -3.00 5.42 -3.27
N HIS A 44 -2.06 6.17 -3.84
CA HIS A 44 -1.52 5.92 -5.17
C HIS A 44 -0.07 5.49 -5.03
N TRP A 45 0.30 4.42 -5.72
CA TRP A 45 1.71 4.02 -5.81
C TRP A 45 2.17 4.00 -7.27
N THR A 46 3.47 4.06 -7.51
CA THR A 46 4.04 3.91 -8.85
C THR A 46 4.75 2.57 -8.91
N ALA A 47 4.24 1.66 -9.75
CA ALA A 47 4.86 0.37 -9.99
C ALA A 47 6.19 0.51 -10.77
N ALA A 48 6.99 -0.54 -10.82
CA ALA A 48 8.28 -0.54 -11.52
C ALA A 48 8.16 -0.36 -13.05
N ASP A 49 6.97 -0.57 -13.62
CA ASP A 49 6.64 -0.31 -15.02
C ASP A 49 6.04 1.10 -15.26
N ASP A 50 6.23 2.04 -14.32
CA ASP A 50 5.71 3.42 -14.31
C ASP A 50 4.17 3.52 -14.30
N VAL A 51 3.47 2.42 -14.09
CA VAL A 51 2.01 2.45 -13.98
C VAL A 51 1.60 2.93 -12.59
N ILE A 52 0.75 3.97 -12.57
CA ILE A 52 0.13 4.48 -11.35
C ILE A 52 -1.09 3.62 -11.05
N GLU A 53 -1.16 3.10 -9.82
CA GLU A 53 -2.27 2.27 -9.38
C GLU A 53 -2.85 2.80 -8.08
N GLN A 54 -4.14 2.55 -7.90
CA GLN A 54 -4.90 3.02 -6.77
C GLN A 54 -5.14 1.87 -5.78
N VAL A 55 -4.55 1.95 -4.61
CA VAL A 55 -4.73 0.94 -3.55
C VAL A 55 -5.88 1.37 -2.66
N GLY A 56 -7.08 0.89 -3.00
CA GLY A 56 -8.26 1.11 -2.18
C GLY A 56 -8.75 2.56 -2.13
N SER A 57 -10.05 2.74 -1.93
CA SER A 57 -10.62 4.08 -1.85
C SER A 57 -11.86 4.10 -0.98
N PRO A 58 -11.90 4.92 0.10
CA PRO A 58 -10.79 5.60 0.80
C PRO A 58 -10.08 4.69 1.81
N LEU A 59 -8.88 5.08 2.26
CA LEU A 59 -8.25 4.53 3.46
C LEU A 59 -8.95 5.03 4.73
N PRO A 60 -8.97 4.27 5.84
CA PRO A 60 -9.49 4.77 7.11
C PRO A 60 -8.66 5.95 7.65
N ASP A 61 -9.35 6.91 8.27
CA ASP A 61 -8.73 8.13 8.82
C ASP A 61 -7.57 7.86 9.79
N SER A 62 -7.67 6.77 10.57
CA SER A 62 -6.61 6.36 11.50
C SER A 62 -5.32 5.94 10.79
N LEU A 63 -5.40 5.42 9.57
CA LEU A 63 -4.25 5.08 8.75
C LEU A 63 -3.72 6.31 8.01
N VAL A 64 -4.62 7.15 7.51
CA VAL A 64 -4.27 8.44 6.89
C VAL A 64 -3.46 9.30 7.85
N GLY A 65 -3.95 9.50 9.08
CA GLY A 65 -3.24 10.30 10.08
C GLY A 65 -1.86 9.74 10.43
N LYS A 66 -1.70 8.42 10.48
CA LYS A 66 -0.39 7.78 10.71
C LYS A 66 0.59 7.99 9.56
N ILE A 67 0.11 7.86 8.32
CA ILE A 67 0.94 8.13 7.13
C ILE A 67 1.40 9.59 7.13
N GLU A 68 0.50 10.51 7.49
CA GLU A 68 0.81 11.94 7.57
C GLU A 68 1.78 12.28 8.73
N GLU A 69 1.74 11.54 9.84
CA GLU A 69 2.63 11.72 11.00
C GLU A 69 4.02 11.10 10.78
N GLU A 70 4.08 9.85 10.35
CA GLU A 70 5.32 9.07 10.24
C GLU A 70 6.00 9.24 8.87
N GLY A 71 5.27 9.67 7.84
CA GLY A 71 5.78 9.81 6.47
C GLY A 71 6.08 8.47 5.78
N GLU A 72 5.68 7.35 6.40
CA GLU A 72 5.93 6.00 5.94
C GLU A 72 4.78 5.03 6.27
N LEU A 73 4.73 3.92 5.54
CA LEU A 73 3.73 2.86 5.73
C LEU A 73 4.31 1.49 5.42
N LEU A 74 4.18 0.57 6.39
CA LEU A 74 4.51 -0.84 6.15
C LEU A 74 3.46 -1.47 5.24
N VAL A 75 3.93 -2.07 4.15
CA VAL A 75 3.11 -2.82 3.21
C VAL A 75 3.61 -4.26 3.17
N VAL A 76 2.68 -5.20 3.22
CA VAL A 76 2.95 -6.63 3.16
C VAL A 76 2.28 -7.18 1.92
N ALA A 77 3.08 -7.65 0.98
CA ALA A 77 2.58 -8.39 -0.16
C ALA A 77 2.02 -9.74 0.32
N ILE A 78 0.81 -10.09 -0.11
CA ILE A 78 0.17 -11.36 0.21
C ILE A 78 -0.11 -12.17 -1.06
N SER A 79 0.10 -13.49 -1.01
CA SER A 79 -0.36 -14.40 -2.06
C SER A 79 -1.90 -14.39 -2.19
N GLU A 80 -2.43 -15.04 -3.22
CA GLU A 80 -3.88 -15.20 -3.42
C GLU A 80 -4.59 -15.85 -2.22
N ASN A 81 -3.88 -16.69 -1.45
CA ASN A 81 -4.38 -17.34 -0.24
C ASN A 81 -4.27 -16.45 1.01
N GLY A 82 -3.80 -15.21 0.88
CA GLY A 82 -3.61 -14.27 1.98
C GLY A 82 -2.36 -14.49 2.82
N LEU A 83 -1.44 -15.37 2.40
CA LEU A 83 -0.17 -15.61 3.10
C LEU A 83 0.86 -14.52 2.73
N PRO A 84 1.57 -13.94 3.70
CA PRO A 84 2.66 -12.99 3.43
C PRO A 84 3.72 -13.58 2.52
N ALA A 85 4.06 -12.87 1.46
CA ALA A 85 5.13 -13.19 0.53
C ALA A 85 6.41 -12.41 0.86
N SER A 86 6.25 -11.12 1.16
CA SER A 86 7.33 -10.22 1.57
C SER A 86 6.75 -8.95 2.21
N ASP A 87 7.56 -8.22 2.96
CA ASP A 87 7.25 -6.90 3.49
C ASP A 87 8.19 -5.83 2.92
N PHE A 88 7.70 -4.60 2.89
CA PHE A 88 8.45 -3.41 2.45
C PHE A 88 7.80 -2.14 3.00
N VAL A 89 8.56 -1.04 3.01
CA VAL A 89 8.08 0.25 3.51
C VAL A 89 7.88 1.20 2.34
N LEU A 90 6.68 1.76 2.22
CA LEU A 90 6.42 2.88 1.32
C LEU A 90 6.81 4.19 2.01
N THR A 91 7.57 5.01 1.28
CA THR A 91 7.86 6.39 1.70
C THR A 91 6.99 7.37 0.93
N PHE A 92 6.58 8.43 1.62
CA PHE A 92 5.70 9.45 1.07
C PHE A 92 6.47 10.73 0.77
N ALA A 93 6.14 11.37 -0.37
CA ALA A 93 6.79 12.57 -0.88
C ALA A 93 5.81 13.71 -1.09
#